data_AF-A0A176RTF5-F1
#
_entry.id   AF-A0A176RTF5-F1
#
_cell.length_a   1.000
_cell.length_b   1.000
_cell.length_c   1.000
_cell.angle_alpha   90.00
_cell.angle_beta   90.00
_cell.angle_gamma   90.00
#
_symmetry.space_group_name_H-M   'P 1'
#
loop_
_entity.id
_entity.type
_entity.pdbx_description
1 polymer ?
#
loop_
_entity_poly.entity_id
_entity_poly.type
_entity_poly.pdbx_seq_one_letter_code
_entity_poly.pdbx_strand_id
1 'polypeptide(L)'
;MENWLGLCMGIKKPHNETPTEAINFAAAFLENLIEVYGLPSPGGMRASQEEVCLPGSFSKYSIWTEYRQALNDLVGNEPQLEISYEIFRRYLDESFPYLSFQAARTDLCDYCSQLREKLIHERKEDSLKETTQKLQIHLNRVAVDRNEYRRQLMIAKESWDSLNKPTKTSVLSKLSNHPEYRVTEPNCQDIDCHYSFDFAQQIHYPYSPQQRGKEYFKTARKCMLFGVTCESISRSVRFFLDEEEFVGKGANTVISLMDTFFKYHGLGEKRVWLHADNCVGQNKNNFLMWYLAWRVMNGLHNEMTISFIANGHTKFSPDSAFGLYKLCYRKNKVDSLYEAIDCCQKATNQSKIIPHIYGKHLGDEELRIDLRNWNTFLRKHFKEIPNITEISTFYFTAENPGLVQIKPEPESSWETIRLLKKPRFVFPNSSKPSVIVPSGLDLERQTYLFKEIRGFIRNPKRKDITCPKP
;
A
#
# COMPACT_ATOMS: atom_id res chain seq x y z
N MET A 1 14.31 -21.91 -62.21
CA MET A 1 15.17 -22.72 -61.33
C MET A 1 15.27 -21.96 -60.01
N GLU A 2 14.18 -21.87 -59.26
CA GLU A 2 13.67 -22.85 -58.28
C GLU A 2 14.64 -23.15 -57.12
N ASN A 3 14.09 -22.96 -55.93
CA ASN A 3 14.59 -23.26 -54.59
C ASN A 3 15.18 -24.68 -54.45
N TRP A 4 16.02 -24.87 -53.42
CA TRP A 4 15.80 -25.79 -52.28
C TRP A 4 17.15 -26.26 -51.67
N LEU A 5 17.25 -26.11 -50.34
CA LEU A 5 17.99 -26.91 -49.37
C LEU A 5 19.53 -26.94 -49.41
N GLY A 6 20.14 -26.15 -48.51
CA GLY A 6 21.45 -26.44 -47.94
C GLY A 6 21.31 -26.83 -46.46
N LEU A 7 21.46 -28.12 -46.15
CA LEU A 7 21.68 -28.65 -44.80
C LEU A 7 23.07 -29.31 -44.75
N CYS A 8 23.82 -28.93 -43.71
CA CYS A 8 24.89 -29.68 -43.04
C CYS A 8 26.19 -29.96 -43.82
N MET A 9 27.26 -29.23 -43.50
CA MET A 9 28.30 -29.68 -42.55
C MET A 9 29.54 -28.78 -42.64
N GLY A 10 29.77 -28.04 -41.56
CA GLY A 10 31.02 -27.36 -41.29
C GLY A 10 31.08 -27.15 -39.78
N ILE A 11 31.56 -28.17 -39.08
CA ILE A 11 31.79 -28.16 -37.63
C ILE A 11 32.77 -27.01 -37.34
N LYS A 12 32.26 -25.86 -36.92
CA LYS A 12 33.04 -24.88 -36.16
C LYS A 12 32.87 -25.23 -34.69
N LYS A 13 33.95 -25.69 -34.08
CA LYS A 13 34.08 -25.84 -32.62
C LYS A 13 33.61 -24.56 -31.93
N PRO A 14 32.82 -24.64 -30.84
CA PRO A 14 32.50 -23.48 -30.04
C PRO A 14 33.77 -23.02 -29.32
N HIS A 15 34.23 -21.81 -29.62
CA HIS A 15 35.22 -21.12 -28.81
C HIS A 15 34.46 -20.31 -27.75
N ASN A 16 34.87 -20.49 -26.49
CA ASN A 16 34.44 -19.80 -25.26
C ASN A 16 33.31 -20.48 -24.48
N GLU A 17 33.59 -21.64 -23.89
CA GLU A 17 33.04 -21.92 -22.57
C GLU A 17 33.65 -20.90 -21.60
N THR A 18 32.79 -20.09 -20.96
CA THR A 18 33.22 -19.15 -19.92
C THR A 18 33.82 -19.97 -18.77
N PRO A 19 34.99 -19.59 -18.22
CA PRO A 19 35.60 -20.34 -17.12
C PRO A 19 34.61 -20.47 -15.96
N THR A 20 34.41 -21.70 -15.45
CA THR A 20 33.50 -21.99 -14.33
C THR A 20 33.79 -21.11 -13.11
N GLU A 21 35.07 -20.78 -12.90
CA GLU A 21 35.54 -19.90 -11.83
C GLU A 21 35.04 -18.44 -12.00
N ALA A 22 34.99 -17.94 -13.23
CA ALA A 22 34.50 -16.59 -13.54
C ALA A 22 32.99 -16.46 -13.26
N ILE A 23 32.22 -17.51 -13.57
CA ILE A 23 30.79 -17.58 -13.26
C ILE A 23 30.57 -17.70 -11.75
N ASN A 24 31.35 -18.52 -11.05
CA ASN A 24 31.26 -18.67 -9.59
C ASN A 24 31.55 -17.36 -8.85
N PHE A 25 32.54 -16.59 -9.31
CA PHE A 25 32.83 -15.28 -8.73
C PHE A 25 31.68 -14.29 -8.98
N ALA A 26 31.12 -14.25 -10.20
CA ALA A 26 29.95 -13.43 -10.50
C ALA A 26 28.73 -13.84 -9.65
N ALA A 27 28.54 -15.14 -9.39
CA ALA A 27 27.49 -15.66 -8.52
C ALA A 27 27.65 -15.15 -7.08
N ALA A 28 28.83 -15.35 -6.49
CA ALA A 28 29.12 -14.90 -5.13
C ALA A 28 29.01 -13.38 -4.98
N PHE A 29 29.45 -12.61 -5.98
CA PHE A 29 29.29 -11.16 -5.99
C PHE A 29 27.81 -10.76 -5.99
N LEU A 30 26.99 -11.41 -6.83
CA LEU A 30 25.56 -11.13 -6.93
C LEU A 30 24.81 -11.53 -5.66
N GLU A 31 25.13 -12.66 -5.05
CA GLU A 31 24.54 -13.10 -3.78
C GLU A 31 24.85 -12.10 -2.67
N ASN A 32 26.10 -11.66 -2.54
CA ASN A 32 26.48 -10.61 -1.57
C ASN A 32 25.80 -9.27 -1.87
N LEU A 33 25.72 -8.87 -3.14
CA LEU A 33 25.03 -7.65 -3.54
C LEU A 33 23.53 -7.71 -3.21
N ILE A 34 22.90 -8.87 -3.40
CA ILE A 34 21.50 -9.11 -3.03
C ILE A 34 21.33 -9.16 -1.51
N GLU A 35 22.27 -9.72 -0.76
CA GLU A 35 22.23 -9.72 0.70
C GLU A 35 22.35 -8.30 1.28
N VAL A 36 23.24 -7.48 0.72
CA VAL A 36 23.52 -6.11 1.20
C VAL A 36 22.45 -5.12 0.74
N TYR A 37 21.97 -5.23 -0.50
CA TYR A 37 21.10 -4.24 -1.13
C TYR A 37 19.71 -4.77 -1.51
N GLY A 38 19.51 -6.08 -1.53
CA GLY A 38 18.25 -6.71 -1.91
C GLY A 38 17.19 -6.50 -0.85
N LEU A 39 16.05 -5.97 -1.29
CA LEU A 39 14.87 -5.81 -0.46
C LEU A 39 13.79 -6.78 -0.93
N PRO A 40 13.15 -7.57 -0.06
CA PRO A 40 12.06 -8.44 -0.48
C PRO A 40 10.98 -7.61 -1.18
N SER A 41 10.57 -8.07 -2.36
CA SER A 41 9.49 -7.49 -3.14
C SER A 41 8.25 -7.43 -2.25
N PRO A 42 7.64 -6.25 -2.13
CA PRO A 42 6.52 -6.05 -1.24
C PRO A 42 5.28 -6.73 -1.82
N GLY A 43 5.06 -7.98 -1.45
CA GLY A 43 3.75 -8.65 -1.46
C GLY A 43 2.89 -8.35 -2.69
N GLY A 44 3.27 -8.87 -3.85
CA GLY A 44 2.37 -8.88 -5.00
C GLY A 44 1.34 -10.00 -4.87
N MET A 45 0.08 -9.75 -5.22
CA MET A 45 -0.99 -10.75 -5.42
C MET A 45 -0.68 -11.82 -6.52
N ARG A 46 0.59 -11.94 -6.94
CA ARG A 46 1.14 -12.85 -7.94
C ARG A 46 2.37 -13.65 -7.47
N ALA A 47 2.91 -13.40 -6.28
CA ALA A 47 4.16 -14.03 -5.87
C ALA A 47 3.92 -15.46 -5.36
N SER A 48 4.07 -16.45 -6.25
CA SER A 48 4.43 -17.82 -5.85
C SER A 48 5.93 -17.97 -5.57
N GLN A 49 6.73 -16.92 -5.81
CA GLN A 49 8.16 -16.84 -5.51
C GLN A 49 8.49 -15.49 -4.86
N GLU A 50 9.42 -15.52 -3.90
CA GLU A 50 9.94 -14.35 -3.19
C GLU A 50 10.76 -13.47 -4.14
N GLU A 51 10.12 -12.52 -4.82
CA GLU A 51 10.82 -11.50 -5.58
C GLU A 51 11.71 -10.66 -4.65
N VAL A 52 12.87 -10.20 -5.14
CA VAL A 52 13.81 -9.30 -4.44
C VAL A 52 14.07 -8.07 -5.30
N CYS A 53 14.12 -6.88 -4.71
CA CYS A 53 14.25 -5.59 -5.37
C CYS A 53 15.57 -4.90 -4.98
N LEU A 54 16.40 -4.54 -5.95
CA LEU A 54 17.57 -3.67 -5.76
C LEU A 54 17.21 -2.19 -5.89
N PRO A 55 17.99 -1.27 -5.27
CA PRO A 55 17.76 0.16 -5.37
C PRO A 55 17.71 0.68 -6.82
N GLY A 56 16.94 1.73 -7.08
CA GLY A 56 16.73 2.27 -8.44
C GLY A 56 17.94 2.98 -9.04
N SER A 57 18.98 3.20 -8.22
CA SER A 57 20.31 3.62 -8.68
C SER A 57 21.07 2.50 -9.37
N PHE A 58 20.71 1.24 -9.11
CA PHE A 58 21.29 0.09 -9.80
C PHE A 58 20.60 -0.15 -11.14
N SER A 59 21.41 -0.53 -12.10
CA SER A 59 20.99 -1.16 -13.35
C SER A 59 21.84 -2.41 -13.53
N LYS A 60 21.40 -3.34 -14.40
CA LYS A 60 22.22 -4.52 -14.73
C LYS A 60 23.65 -4.13 -15.16
N TYR A 61 23.78 -2.99 -15.84
CA TYR A 61 25.06 -2.47 -16.30
C TYR A 61 25.89 -1.86 -15.15
N SER A 62 25.27 -1.14 -14.21
CA SER A 62 26.02 -0.60 -13.06
C SER A 62 26.51 -1.71 -12.14
N ILE A 63 25.70 -2.75 -11.92
CA ILE A 63 26.11 -3.95 -11.17
C ILE A 63 27.29 -4.64 -11.86
N TRP A 64 27.24 -4.80 -13.19
CA TRP A 64 28.37 -5.35 -13.94
C TRP A 64 29.63 -4.48 -13.82
N THR A 65 29.47 -3.16 -13.77
CA THR A 65 30.59 -2.23 -13.58
C THR A 65 31.23 -2.39 -12.19
N GLU A 66 30.40 -2.50 -11.14
CA GLU A 66 30.86 -2.76 -9.77
C GLU A 66 31.50 -4.14 -9.64
N TYR A 67 30.93 -5.16 -10.28
CA TYR A 67 31.52 -6.50 -10.38
C TYR A 67 32.93 -6.43 -10.99
N ARG A 68 33.10 -5.71 -12.10
CA ARG A 68 34.41 -5.53 -12.75
C ARG A 68 35.40 -4.82 -11.85
N GLN A 69 34.94 -3.79 -11.13
CA GLN A 69 35.79 -3.07 -10.19
C GLN A 69 36.23 -3.98 -9.03
N ALA A 70 35.29 -4.72 -8.43
CA ALA A 70 35.58 -5.68 -7.37
C ALA A 70 36.50 -6.81 -7.83
N LEU A 71 36.35 -7.29 -9.07
CA LEU A 71 37.23 -8.28 -9.68
C LEU A 71 38.66 -7.72 -9.85
N ASN A 72 38.77 -6.50 -10.37
CA ASN A 72 40.06 -5.81 -10.54
C ASN A 72 40.77 -5.59 -9.20
N ASP A 73 40.03 -5.25 -8.15
CA ASP A 73 40.58 -5.04 -6.81
C ASP A 73 41.07 -6.35 -6.17
N LEU A 74 40.47 -7.50 -6.52
CA LEU A 74 40.77 -8.80 -5.93
C LEU A 74 41.88 -9.57 -6.66
N VAL A 75 41.91 -9.53 -7.99
CA VAL A 75 42.80 -10.36 -8.82
C VAL A 75 43.73 -9.53 -9.73
N GLY A 76 43.58 -8.21 -9.76
CA GLY A 76 44.28 -7.35 -10.73
C GLY A 76 43.74 -7.52 -12.16
N ASN A 77 44.45 -7.00 -13.16
CA ASN A 77 44.06 -7.04 -14.58
C ASN A 77 44.28 -8.41 -15.25
N GLU A 78 43.90 -9.52 -14.59
CA GLU A 78 43.97 -10.88 -15.14
C GLU A 78 42.74 -11.13 -16.05
N PRO A 79 42.89 -11.24 -17.39
CA PRO A 79 41.76 -11.27 -18.33
C PRO A 79 40.93 -12.56 -18.31
N GLN A 80 41.38 -13.58 -17.56
CA GLN A 80 40.82 -14.92 -17.60
C GLN A 80 39.54 -15.07 -16.76
N LEU A 81 39.27 -14.14 -15.83
CA LEU A 81 38.11 -14.18 -14.94
C LEU A 81 37.05 -13.12 -15.28
N GLU A 82 37.32 -12.21 -16.23
CA GLU A 82 36.37 -11.16 -16.61
C GLU A 82 35.32 -11.71 -17.57
N ILE A 83 34.04 -11.65 -17.18
CA ILE A 83 32.92 -11.97 -18.08
C ILE A 83 32.36 -10.73 -18.76
N SER A 84 31.98 -10.86 -20.04
CA SER A 84 31.35 -9.77 -20.79
C SER A 84 30.00 -9.39 -20.18
N TYR A 85 29.55 -8.16 -20.45
CA TYR A 85 28.25 -7.69 -20.00
C TYR A 85 27.10 -8.58 -20.48
N GLU A 86 27.16 -9.11 -21.71
CA GLU A 86 26.13 -9.98 -22.27
C GLU A 86 26.03 -11.31 -21.50
N ILE A 87 27.17 -11.89 -21.13
CA ILE A 87 27.25 -13.12 -20.35
C ILE A 87 26.76 -12.87 -18.92
N PHE A 88 27.22 -11.78 -18.29
CA PHE A 88 26.78 -11.36 -16.96
C PHE A 88 25.27 -11.12 -16.91
N ARG A 89 24.73 -10.37 -17.87
CA ARG A 89 23.31 -10.05 -17.96
C ARG A 89 22.46 -11.30 -18.16
N ARG A 90 22.90 -12.23 -19.02
CA ARG A 90 22.19 -13.49 -19.25
C ARG A 90 22.19 -14.34 -17.99
N TYR A 91 23.34 -14.47 -17.32
CA TYR A 91 23.44 -15.19 -16.05
C TYR A 91 22.55 -14.59 -14.96
N LEU A 92 22.54 -13.25 -14.83
CA LEU A 92 21.65 -12.55 -13.90
C LEU A 92 20.17 -12.85 -14.18
N ASP A 93 19.77 -12.83 -15.46
CA ASP A 93 18.40 -13.07 -15.89
C ASP A 93 17.95 -14.54 -15.69
N GLU A 94 18.86 -15.49 -15.89
CA GLU A 94 18.57 -16.92 -15.78
C GLU A 94 18.64 -17.42 -14.33
N SER A 95 19.64 -16.98 -13.55
CA SER A 95 19.89 -17.46 -12.18
C SER A 95 19.15 -16.66 -11.11
N PHE A 96 18.82 -15.39 -11.39
CA PHE A 96 18.11 -14.51 -10.46
C PHE A 96 16.82 -13.92 -11.09
N PRO A 97 15.90 -14.76 -11.60
CA PRO A 97 14.67 -14.29 -12.28
C PRO A 97 13.72 -13.54 -11.34
N TYR A 98 13.92 -13.68 -10.03
CA TYR A 98 13.17 -13.01 -8.97
C TYR A 98 13.71 -11.60 -8.66
N LEU A 99 14.84 -11.19 -9.24
CA LEU A 99 15.48 -9.90 -9.01
C LEU A 99 14.85 -8.79 -9.88
N SER A 100 14.47 -7.70 -9.25
CA SER A 100 13.91 -6.51 -9.90
C SER A 100 14.58 -5.23 -9.41
N PHE A 101 14.37 -4.10 -10.10
CA PHE A 101 14.93 -2.81 -9.73
C PHE A 101 13.83 -1.86 -9.26
N GLN A 102 14.09 -1.07 -8.23
CA GLN A 102 13.13 -0.07 -7.76
C GLN A 102 12.86 0.98 -8.87
N ALA A 103 11.58 1.28 -9.07
CA ALA A 103 11.19 2.35 -9.99
C ALA A 103 11.65 3.73 -9.49
N ALA A 104 11.92 4.64 -10.42
CA ALA A 104 12.17 6.05 -10.12
C ALA A 104 10.98 6.68 -9.37
N ARG A 105 11.26 7.56 -8.39
CA ARG A 105 10.26 8.22 -7.51
C ARG A 105 9.46 7.24 -6.63
N THR A 106 10.16 6.29 -6.00
CA THR A 106 9.58 5.54 -4.88
C THR A 106 9.76 6.32 -3.59
N ASP A 107 8.81 6.23 -2.66
CA ASP A 107 8.98 6.80 -1.33
C ASP A 107 10.17 6.10 -0.65
N LEU A 108 11.23 6.87 -0.43
CA LEU A 108 12.43 6.41 0.24
C LEU A 108 12.32 6.76 1.73
N CYS A 109 12.98 5.98 2.57
CA CYS A 109 13.17 6.38 3.96
C CYS A 109 14.17 7.53 4.00
N ASP A 110 13.71 8.72 4.37
CA ASP A 110 14.55 9.93 4.48
C ASP A 110 15.78 9.68 5.36
N TYR A 111 15.59 8.95 6.47
CA TYR A 111 16.67 8.59 7.37
C TYR A 111 17.73 7.71 6.69
N CYS A 112 17.31 6.68 5.94
CA CYS A 112 18.22 5.87 5.14
C CYS A 112 18.95 6.72 4.09
N SER A 113 18.25 7.62 3.40
CA SER A 113 18.84 8.48 2.38
C SER A 113 19.93 9.37 2.98
N GLN A 114 19.61 10.08 4.07
CA GLN A 114 20.54 10.97 4.76
C GLN A 114 21.78 10.24 5.28
N LEU A 115 21.60 9.06 5.88
CA LEU A 115 22.74 8.27 6.36
C LEU A 115 23.61 7.77 5.20
N ARG A 116 23.02 7.31 4.09
CA ARG A 116 23.76 6.86 2.91
C ARG A 116 24.51 8.01 2.24
N GLU A 117 23.89 9.17 2.09
CA GLU A 117 24.53 10.39 1.59
C GLU A 117 25.72 10.79 2.47
N LYS A 118 25.54 10.74 3.79
CA LYS A 118 26.64 11.01 4.74
C LYS A 118 27.80 10.03 4.56
N LEU A 119 27.53 8.74 4.35
CA LEU A 119 28.58 7.73 4.12
C LEU A 119 29.37 7.98 2.82
N ILE A 120 28.75 8.55 1.79
CA ILE A 120 29.43 8.86 0.51
C ILE A 120 30.41 10.03 0.66
N HIS A 121 30.02 11.07 1.40
CA HIS A 121 30.75 12.33 1.48
C HIS A 121 31.70 12.43 2.68
N GLU A 122 31.46 11.67 3.74
CA GLU A 122 32.31 11.65 4.93
C GLU A 122 33.65 10.97 4.64
N ARG A 123 34.72 11.49 5.27
CA ARG A 123 36.08 10.96 5.14
C ARG A 123 36.70 10.59 6.48
N LYS A 124 36.08 10.99 7.60
CA LYS A 124 36.52 10.64 8.95
C LYS A 124 36.06 9.24 9.33
N GLU A 125 37.02 8.39 9.69
CA GLU A 125 36.77 6.97 10.01
C GLU A 125 35.78 6.78 11.16
N ASP A 126 35.90 7.56 12.24
CA ASP A 126 34.99 7.47 13.40
C ASP A 126 33.55 7.85 13.03
N SER A 127 33.37 8.90 12.22
CA SER A 127 32.04 9.35 11.75
C SER A 127 31.42 8.32 10.80
N LEU A 128 32.23 7.65 9.97
CA LEU A 128 31.79 6.55 9.10
C LEU A 128 31.33 5.33 9.91
N LYS A 129 32.08 4.94 10.95
CA LYS A 129 31.70 3.83 11.85
C LYS A 129 30.38 4.13 12.57
N GLU A 130 30.24 5.32 13.15
CA GLU A 130 29.02 5.74 13.84
C GLU A 130 27.81 5.77 12.89
N THR A 131 27.99 6.33 11.69
CA THR A 131 26.91 6.45 10.69
C THR A 131 26.49 5.07 10.17
N THR A 132 27.45 4.16 9.93
CA THR A 132 27.19 2.77 9.56
C THR A 132 26.41 2.04 10.66
N GLN A 133 26.82 2.22 11.92
CA GLN A 133 26.13 1.61 13.06
C GLN A 133 24.69 2.11 13.18
N LYS A 134 24.44 3.42 13.02
CA LYS A 134 23.08 3.99 13.01
C LYS A 134 22.23 3.42 11.88
N LEU A 135 22.79 3.27 10.68
CA LEU A 135 22.10 2.68 9.55
C LEU A 135 21.76 1.21 9.84
N GLN A 136 22.70 0.44 10.37
CA GLN A 136 22.47 -0.98 10.71
C GLN A 136 21.39 -1.14 11.77
N ILE A 137 21.41 -0.33 12.85
CA ILE A 137 20.38 -0.35 13.89
C ILE A 137 19.00 -0.08 13.29
N HIS A 138 18.90 0.94 12.43
CA HIS A 138 17.65 1.25 11.74
C HIS A 138 17.17 0.13 10.83
N LEU A 139 18.04 -0.46 10.02
CA LEU A 139 17.70 -1.57 9.13
C LEU A 139 17.28 -2.83 9.90
N ASN A 140 17.96 -3.13 11.01
CA ASN A 140 17.59 -4.24 11.89
C ASN A 140 16.19 -4.03 12.47
N ARG A 141 15.90 -2.81 12.96
CA ARG A 141 14.55 -2.46 13.45
C ARG A 141 13.49 -2.63 12.36
N VAL A 142 13.75 -2.15 11.15
CA VAL A 142 12.84 -2.35 10.00
C VAL A 142 12.65 -3.83 9.68
N ALA A 143 13.70 -4.65 9.77
CA ALA A 143 13.59 -6.09 9.55
C ALA A 143 12.70 -6.76 10.61
N VAL A 144 12.84 -6.39 11.88
CA VAL A 144 11.98 -6.87 12.98
C VAL A 144 10.52 -6.48 12.73
N ASP A 145 10.24 -5.20 12.43
CA ASP A 145 8.88 -4.72 12.11
C ASP A 145 8.26 -5.53 10.94
N ARG A 146 9.04 -5.80 9.89
CA ARG A 146 8.57 -6.55 8.71
C ARG A 146 8.35 -8.03 9.00
N ASN A 147 9.16 -8.64 9.84
CA ASN A 147 8.98 -10.03 10.26
C ASN A 147 7.71 -10.17 11.09
N GLU A 148 7.46 -9.23 12.00
CA GLU A 148 6.22 -9.20 12.77
C GLU A 148 4.99 -8.99 11.87
N TYR A 149 5.06 -8.07 10.90
CA TYR A 149 4.02 -7.91 9.89
C TYR A 149 3.74 -9.21 9.13
N ARG A 150 4.78 -9.89 8.63
CA ARG A 150 4.64 -11.18 7.92
C ARG A 150 4.02 -12.26 8.79
N ARG A 151 4.42 -12.31 10.07
CA ARG A 151 3.86 -13.26 11.04
C ARG A 151 2.35 -13.04 11.21
N GLN A 152 1.91 -11.80 11.35
CA GLN A 152 0.48 -11.45 11.46
C GLN A 152 -0.29 -11.81 10.17
N LEU A 153 0.30 -11.56 8.99
CA LEU A 153 -0.29 -11.98 7.72
C LEU A 153 -0.46 -13.50 7.62
N MET A 154 0.55 -14.26 8.05
CA MET A 154 0.52 -15.73 8.04
C MET A 154 -0.62 -16.25 8.91
N ILE A 155 -0.72 -15.76 10.16
CA ILE A 155 -1.79 -16.18 11.08
C ILE A 155 -3.17 -15.85 10.50
N ALA A 156 -3.35 -14.65 9.94
CA ALA A 156 -4.63 -14.27 9.34
C ALA A 156 -5.02 -15.13 8.13
N LYS A 157 -4.03 -15.57 7.34
CA LYS A 157 -4.26 -16.49 6.22
C LYS A 157 -4.56 -17.89 6.70
N GLU A 158 -3.82 -18.41 7.68
CA GLU A 158 -4.06 -19.73 8.27
C GLU A 158 -5.43 -19.80 8.95
N SER A 159 -5.81 -18.76 9.68
CA SER A 159 -7.13 -18.63 10.31
C SER A 159 -8.25 -18.71 9.25
N TRP A 160 -8.11 -17.96 8.14
CA TRP A 160 -9.04 -18.07 7.01
C TRP A 160 -9.01 -19.46 6.37
N ASP A 161 -7.83 -20.02 6.13
CA ASP A 161 -7.66 -21.27 5.40
C ASP A 161 -8.18 -22.48 6.16
N SER A 162 -8.12 -22.44 7.49
CA SER A 162 -8.69 -23.45 8.39
C SER A 162 -10.21 -23.57 8.32
N LEU A 163 -10.91 -22.54 7.82
CA LEU A 163 -12.35 -22.60 7.67
C LEU A 163 -12.78 -23.64 6.64
N ASN A 164 -13.85 -24.37 6.96
CA ASN A 164 -14.47 -25.29 6.01
C ASN A 164 -15.06 -24.54 4.80
N LYS A 165 -15.19 -25.26 3.67
CA LYS A 165 -15.66 -24.69 2.42
C LYS A 165 -17.07 -24.05 2.52
N PRO A 166 -18.07 -24.68 3.17
CA PRO A 166 -19.38 -24.04 3.38
C PRO A 166 -19.31 -22.69 4.10
N THR A 167 -18.51 -22.58 5.17
CA THR A 167 -18.33 -21.32 5.91
C THR A 167 -17.66 -20.26 5.03
N LYS A 168 -16.59 -20.62 4.33
CA LYS A 168 -15.93 -19.71 3.37
C LYS A 168 -16.93 -19.21 2.31
N THR A 169 -17.72 -20.10 1.72
CA THR A 169 -18.74 -19.73 0.73
C THR A 169 -19.81 -18.82 1.34
N SER A 170 -20.29 -19.10 2.55
CA SER A 170 -21.26 -18.26 3.26
C SER A 170 -20.71 -16.85 3.49
N VAL A 171 -19.50 -16.73 4.04
CA VAL A 171 -18.85 -15.43 4.29
C VAL A 171 -18.62 -14.67 2.98
N LEU A 172 -18.04 -15.31 1.96
CA LEU A 172 -17.78 -14.67 0.67
C LEU A 172 -19.07 -14.27 -0.06
N SER A 173 -20.16 -15.02 0.08
CA SER A 173 -21.46 -14.68 -0.52
C SER A 173 -22.13 -13.46 0.12
N LYS A 174 -21.75 -13.13 1.37
CA LYS A 174 -22.24 -11.95 2.09
C LYS A 174 -21.42 -10.70 1.81
N LEU A 175 -20.23 -10.84 1.22
CA LEU A 175 -19.43 -9.67 0.83
C LEU A 175 -20.22 -8.82 -0.16
N SER A 176 -20.42 -7.56 0.21
CA SER A 176 -21.21 -6.63 -0.59
C SER A 176 -20.62 -6.48 -1.99
N ASN A 177 -21.51 -6.56 -2.99
CA ASN A 177 -21.21 -6.20 -4.37
C ASN A 177 -22.33 -5.25 -4.85
N HIS A 178 -21.95 -4.18 -5.56
CA HIS A 178 -22.94 -3.27 -6.13
C HIS A 178 -23.90 -4.01 -7.09
N PRO A 179 -25.22 -3.71 -7.09
CA PRO A 179 -25.89 -2.64 -6.33
C PRO A 179 -26.36 -3.03 -4.92
N GLU A 180 -26.27 -4.30 -4.53
CA GLU A 180 -26.77 -4.81 -3.25
C GLU A 180 -25.68 -4.77 -2.16
N TYR A 181 -25.65 -3.70 -1.39
CA TYR A 181 -24.83 -3.63 -0.18
C TYR A 181 -25.53 -4.30 0.99
N ARG A 182 -24.90 -5.34 1.54
CA ARG A 182 -25.41 -6.08 2.70
C ARG A 182 -24.55 -5.75 3.90
N VAL A 183 -25.21 -5.43 5.02
CA VAL A 183 -24.50 -5.19 6.27
C VAL A 183 -23.96 -6.51 6.78
N THR A 184 -22.64 -6.59 6.94
CA THR A 184 -21.98 -7.68 7.63
C THR A 184 -22.28 -7.57 9.12
N GLU A 185 -22.80 -8.64 9.71
CA GLU A 185 -22.91 -8.74 11.16
C GLU A 185 -21.50 -8.73 11.77
N PRO A 186 -21.16 -7.75 12.64
CA PRO A 186 -19.84 -7.67 13.24
C PRO A 186 -19.66 -8.79 14.28
N ASN A 187 -18.40 -9.18 14.53
CA ASN A 187 -18.05 -10.11 15.62
C ASN A 187 -18.76 -11.49 15.55
N CYS A 188 -19.21 -11.93 14.37
CA CYS A 188 -19.98 -13.16 14.17
C CYS A 188 -19.14 -14.36 13.70
N GLN A 189 -17.93 -14.14 13.21
CA GLN A 189 -17.01 -15.16 12.71
C GLN A 189 -15.77 -15.22 13.58
N ASP A 190 -15.52 -16.38 14.18
CA ASP A 190 -14.33 -16.64 15.00
C ASP A 190 -13.09 -16.85 14.13
N ILE A 191 -12.66 -15.77 13.49
CA ILE A 191 -11.51 -15.71 12.60
C ILE A 191 -10.64 -14.51 12.92
N ASP A 192 -9.40 -14.62 12.51
CA ASP A 192 -8.38 -13.59 12.55
C ASP A 192 -8.21 -13.01 11.16
N CYS A 193 -8.33 -11.70 11.04
CA CYS A 193 -8.14 -11.00 9.78
C CYS A 193 -7.04 -9.97 9.88
N HIS A 194 -6.29 -9.81 8.80
CA HIS A 194 -5.35 -8.73 8.65
C HIS A 194 -5.85 -7.77 7.57
N TYR A 195 -6.05 -6.51 7.93
CA TYR A 195 -6.41 -5.45 7.00
C TYR A 195 -5.31 -4.40 6.94
N SER A 196 -5.02 -3.93 5.74
CA SER A 196 -4.09 -2.83 5.53
C SER A 196 -4.77 -1.73 4.73
N PHE A 197 -4.48 -0.46 5.05
CA PHE A 197 -5.17 0.65 4.40
C PHE A 197 -4.30 1.89 4.22
N ASP A 198 -4.58 2.63 3.17
CA ASP A 198 -3.85 3.86 2.84
C ASP A 198 -4.62 4.78 1.87
N PHE A 199 -4.20 6.05 1.80
CA PHE A 199 -4.58 6.99 0.77
C PHE A 199 -3.61 6.96 -0.40
N ALA A 200 -4.13 6.71 -1.60
CA ALA A 200 -3.32 6.94 -2.79
C ALA A 200 -3.21 8.43 -3.14
N GLN A 201 -2.27 8.73 -4.03
CA GLN A 201 -2.29 9.98 -4.79
C GLN A 201 -3.64 10.15 -5.52
N GLN A 202 -4.19 11.37 -5.46
CA GLN A 202 -5.43 11.73 -6.12
C GLN A 202 -5.35 11.52 -7.64
N ILE A 203 -6.48 11.19 -8.24
CA ILE A 203 -6.67 11.16 -9.69
C ILE A 203 -7.49 12.37 -10.14
N HIS A 204 -7.60 12.55 -11.45
CA HIS A 204 -8.33 13.66 -12.03
C HIS A 204 -9.24 13.20 -13.15
N TYR A 205 -10.34 13.89 -13.39
CA TYR A 205 -11.12 13.70 -14.61
C TYR A 205 -11.70 15.04 -15.11
N PRO A 206 -11.75 15.28 -16.43
CA PRO A 206 -11.32 14.37 -17.49
C PRO A 206 -9.80 14.16 -17.55
N TYR A 207 -9.39 12.95 -17.92
CA TYR A 207 -8.00 12.51 -18.11
C TYR A 207 -7.83 11.79 -19.45
N SER A 208 -6.72 12.05 -20.13
CA SER A 208 -6.33 11.43 -21.39
C SER A 208 -4.87 10.98 -21.31
N PRO A 209 -4.52 9.78 -21.82
CA PRO A 209 -3.12 9.39 -21.97
C PRO A 209 -2.34 10.33 -22.91
N GLN A 210 -3.05 10.93 -23.86
CA GLN A 210 -2.54 11.97 -24.77
C GLN A 210 -3.13 13.31 -24.34
N GLN A 211 -2.39 14.06 -23.51
CA GLN A 211 -2.80 15.40 -23.07
C GLN A 211 -2.48 16.44 -24.15
N ARG A 212 -3.42 17.34 -24.41
CA ARG A 212 -3.21 18.47 -25.33
C ARG A 212 -2.44 19.59 -24.63
N GLY A 213 -1.62 20.36 -25.36
CA GLY A 213 -0.78 21.42 -24.80
C GLY A 213 -1.48 22.38 -23.81
N LYS A 214 -2.73 22.78 -24.11
CA LYS A 214 -3.54 23.66 -23.26
C LYS A 214 -4.06 23.02 -21.97
N GLU A 215 -4.05 21.69 -21.87
CA GLU A 215 -4.52 20.94 -20.69
C GLU A 215 -3.47 20.89 -19.58
N TYR A 216 -2.17 21.00 -19.92
CA TYR A 216 -1.06 20.88 -18.97
C TYR A 216 -1.09 21.89 -17.82
N PHE A 217 -1.63 23.09 -18.06
CA PHE A 217 -1.68 24.17 -17.07
C PHE A 217 -3.01 24.24 -16.32
N LYS A 218 -3.91 23.27 -16.52
CA LYS A 218 -5.26 23.28 -15.95
C LYS A 218 -5.46 22.14 -14.97
N THR A 219 -6.22 22.40 -13.90
CA THR A 219 -6.52 21.42 -12.86
C THR A 219 -7.93 20.87 -13.04
N ALA A 220 -8.02 19.70 -13.66
CA ALA A 220 -9.26 18.93 -13.78
C ALA A 220 -9.90 18.61 -12.40
N ARG A 221 -11.13 18.10 -12.40
CA ARG A 221 -11.85 17.72 -11.18
C ARG A 221 -11.07 16.63 -10.45
N LYS A 222 -10.91 16.77 -9.14
CA LYS A 222 -10.09 15.89 -8.32
C LYS A 222 -10.92 14.71 -7.82
N CYS A 223 -10.27 13.59 -7.57
CA CYS A 223 -10.86 12.50 -6.83
C CYS A 223 -9.78 11.86 -5.95
N MET A 224 -10.08 11.79 -4.65
CA MET A 224 -9.22 11.11 -3.70
C MET A 224 -9.51 9.60 -3.73
N LEU A 225 -8.48 8.80 -3.47
CA LEU A 225 -8.57 7.36 -3.44
C LEU A 225 -8.13 6.85 -2.08
N PHE A 226 -8.99 6.09 -1.43
CA PHE A 226 -8.66 5.36 -0.21
C PHE A 226 -8.83 3.86 -0.47
N GLY A 227 -7.88 3.06 -0.03
CA GLY A 227 -7.87 1.62 -0.27
C GLY A 227 -7.78 0.86 1.03
N VAL A 228 -8.58 -0.20 1.18
CA VAL A 228 -8.48 -1.17 2.27
C VAL A 228 -8.31 -2.55 1.67
N THR A 229 -7.25 -3.26 2.04
CA THR A 229 -6.94 -4.60 1.56
C THR A 229 -7.12 -5.60 2.69
N CYS A 230 -8.00 -6.58 2.48
CA CYS A 230 -8.07 -7.79 3.27
C CYS A 230 -7.01 -8.77 2.77
N GLU A 231 -5.98 -8.97 3.57
CA GLU A 231 -4.82 -9.79 3.21
C GLU A 231 -5.18 -11.28 3.20
N SER A 232 -6.07 -11.71 4.09
CA SER A 232 -6.51 -13.11 4.23
C SER A 232 -7.11 -13.64 2.93
N ILE A 233 -7.90 -12.84 2.23
CA ILE A 233 -8.58 -13.24 0.97
C ILE A 233 -8.04 -12.52 -0.26
N SER A 234 -6.94 -11.75 -0.12
CA SER A 234 -6.35 -10.95 -1.20
C SER A 234 -7.36 -10.07 -1.94
N ARG A 235 -8.28 -9.43 -1.20
CA ARG A 235 -9.35 -8.55 -1.73
C ARG A 235 -9.10 -7.11 -1.29
N SER A 236 -9.06 -6.19 -2.24
CA SER A 236 -8.79 -4.77 -2.04
C SER A 236 -9.98 -3.92 -2.46
N VAL A 237 -10.59 -3.24 -1.49
CA VAL A 237 -11.70 -2.31 -1.68
C VAL A 237 -11.17 -0.90 -1.90
N ARG A 238 -11.70 -0.19 -2.88
CA ARG A 238 -11.40 1.23 -3.14
C ARG A 238 -12.60 2.11 -2.95
N PHE A 239 -12.38 3.20 -2.23
CA PHE A 239 -13.30 4.31 -2.11
C PHE A 239 -12.81 5.44 -3.01
N PHE A 240 -13.74 5.96 -3.80
CA PHE A 240 -13.53 7.10 -4.69
C PHE A 240 -14.25 8.29 -4.09
N LEU A 241 -13.50 9.25 -3.53
CA LEU A 241 -14.06 10.46 -2.94
C LEU A 241 -13.97 11.57 -3.99
N ASP A 242 -15.10 11.90 -4.63
CA ASP A 242 -15.21 13.04 -5.52
C ASP A 242 -14.85 14.36 -4.79
N GLU A 243 -14.23 15.31 -5.49
CA GLU A 243 -13.93 16.67 -4.98
C GLU A 243 -15.13 17.34 -4.28
N GLU A 244 -16.35 17.10 -4.74
CA GLU A 244 -17.58 17.65 -4.15
C GLU A 244 -17.98 17.00 -2.81
N GLU A 245 -17.63 15.72 -2.62
CA GLU A 245 -17.96 14.95 -1.42
C GLU A 245 -16.79 14.91 -0.42
N PHE A 246 -15.65 15.48 -0.78
CA PHE A 246 -14.42 15.38 -0.04
C PHE A 246 -14.32 16.43 1.09
N VAL A 247 -14.34 15.96 2.34
CA VAL A 247 -14.25 16.81 3.56
C VAL A 247 -12.83 16.92 4.14
N GLY A 248 -11.81 16.49 3.40
CA GLY A 248 -10.41 16.45 3.83
C GLY A 248 -9.88 15.05 4.15
N LYS A 249 -8.56 14.91 4.32
CA LYS A 249 -7.90 13.61 4.64
C LYS A 249 -7.78 13.33 6.13
N GLY A 250 -8.42 14.12 6.99
CA GLY A 250 -8.25 13.97 8.44
C GLY A 250 -8.83 12.67 9.01
N ALA A 251 -8.58 12.44 10.29
CA ALA A 251 -9.04 11.24 11.00
C ALA A 251 -10.54 10.95 10.86
N ASN A 252 -11.41 11.98 10.85
CA ASN A 252 -12.85 11.80 10.62
C ASN A 252 -13.14 11.02 9.32
N THR A 253 -12.45 11.35 8.23
CA THR A 253 -12.62 10.70 6.93
C THR A 253 -12.10 9.28 6.97
N VAL A 254 -10.87 9.07 7.47
CA VAL A 254 -10.27 7.73 7.60
C VAL A 254 -11.17 6.81 8.43
N ILE A 255 -11.61 7.26 9.61
CA ILE A 255 -12.47 6.49 10.49
C ILE A 255 -13.81 6.17 9.83
N SER A 256 -14.42 7.13 9.14
CA SER A 256 -15.70 6.91 8.46
C SER A 256 -15.59 5.90 7.31
N LEU A 257 -14.48 5.93 6.56
CA LEU A 257 -14.18 4.95 5.51
C LEU A 257 -13.93 3.56 6.09
N MET A 258 -13.20 3.48 7.21
CA MET A 258 -12.98 2.21 7.91
C MET A 258 -14.27 1.64 8.52
N ASP A 259 -15.12 2.47 9.16
CA ASP A 259 -16.44 2.05 9.66
C ASP A 259 -17.33 1.54 8.52
N THR A 260 -17.31 2.23 7.38
CA THR A 260 -18.00 1.78 6.16
C THR A 260 -17.43 0.46 5.65
N PHE A 261 -16.10 0.32 5.61
CA PHE A 261 -15.44 -0.92 5.20
C PHE A 261 -15.88 -2.09 6.08
N PHE A 262 -15.79 -1.97 7.40
CA PHE A 262 -16.20 -3.04 8.30
C PHE A 262 -17.70 -3.36 8.19
N LYS A 263 -18.54 -2.34 7.93
CA LYS A 263 -19.99 -2.52 7.77
C LYS A 263 -20.35 -3.36 6.54
N TYR A 264 -19.68 -3.17 5.40
CA TYR A 264 -20.09 -3.78 4.12
C TYR A 264 -19.13 -4.81 3.55
N HIS A 265 -17.87 -4.75 3.95
CA HIS A 265 -16.76 -5.53 3.39
C HIS A 265 -15.97 -6.31 4.44
N GLY A 266 -16.25 -6.10 5.73
CA GLY A 266 -15.72 -6.94 6.80
C GLY A 266 -16.23 -8.38 6.67
N LEU A 267 -15.46 -9.32 7.20
CA LEU A 267 -15.76 -10.75 7.18
C LEU A 267 -16.54 -11.20 8.43
N GLY A 268 -16.87 -10.27 9.32
CA GLY A 268 -17.53 -10.53 10.60
C GLY A 268 -16.54 -10.99 11.67
N GLU A 269 -15.25 -10.75 11.45
CA GLU A 269 -14.15 -11.23 12.27
C GLU A 269 -14.20 -10.77 13.73
N LYS A 270 -13.74 -11.63 14.65
CA LYS A 270 -13.60 -11.27 16.07
C LYS A 270 -12.27 -10.58 16.37
N ARG A 271 -11.20 -10.96 15.68
CA ARG A 271 -9.83 -10.50 15.94
C ARG A 271 -9.24 -9.87 14.67
N VAL A 272 -8.66 -8.68 14.82
CA VAL A 272 -8.15 -7.91 13.69
C VAL A 272 -6.73 -7.41 13.95
N TRP A 273 -5.86 -7.60 12.97
CA TRP A 273 -4.64 -6.81 12.79
C TRP A 273 -4.87 -5.73 11.73
N LEU A 274 -4.49 -4.51 12.05
CA LEU A 274 -4.52 -3.35 11.18
C LEU A 274 -3.10 -2.89 10.89
N HIS A 275 -2.86 -2.52 9.64
CA HIS A 275 -1.61 -1.93 9.22
C HIS A 275 -1.83 -0.67 8.40
N ALA A 276 -1.12 0.39 8.74
CA ALA A 276 -1.19 1.68 8.06
C ALA A 276 0.15 2.40 8.08
N ASP A 277 0.30 3.43 7.25
CA ASP A 277 1.47 4.30 7.27
C ASP A 277 1.53 5.14 8.57
N ASN A 278 2.72 5.65 8.90
CA ASN A 278 2.94 6.49 10.07
C ASN A 278 2.61 7.97 9.76
N CYS A 279 1.51 8.22 9.04
CA CYS A 279 1.00 9.57 8.80
C CYS A 279 0.18 10.07 9.99
N VAL A 280 0.75 10.97 10.79
CA VAL A 280 0.12 11.50 12.01
C VAL A 280 -1.23 12.16 11.72
N GLY A 281 -1.33 12.95 10.65
CA GLY A 281 -2.55 13.68 10.31
C GLY A 281 -3.74 12.78 9.88
N GLN A 282 -3.46 11.53 9.49
CA GLN A 282 -4.45 10.63 8.90
C GLN A 282 -4.67 9.39 9.76
N ASN A 283 -3.60 8.63 10.01
CA ASN A 283 -3.66 7.29 10.58
C ASN A 283 -3.13 7.24 12.01
N LYS A 284 -1.91 7.71 12.26
CA LYS A 284 -1.27 7.63 13.60
C LYS A 284 -1.65 8.80 14.49
N ASN A 285 -2.91 8.87 14.89
CA ASN A 285 -3.44 9.87 15.81
C ASN A 285 -4.37 9.28 16.88
N ASN A 286 -4.59 10.07 17.92
CA ASN A 286 -5.47 9.74 19.03
C ASN A 286 -6.89 9.38 18.59
N PHE A 287 -7.43 10.04 17.56
CA PHE A 287 -8.80 9.80 17.13
C PHE A 287 -9.00 8.41 16.55
N LEU A 288 -8.06 7.92 15.73
CA LEU A 288 -8.12 6.55 15.22
C LEU A 288 -7.99 5.53 16.37
N MET A 289 -7.06 5.74 17.31
CA MET A 289 -6.91 4.86 18.48
C MET A 289 -8.18 4.82 19.33
N TRP A 290 -8.82 5.97 19.56
CA TRP A 290 -10.09 6.05 20.27
C TRP A 290 -11.23 5.36 19.53
N TYR A 291 -11.22 5.38 18.19
CA TYR A 291 -12.20 4.66 17.39
C TYR A 291 -12.04 3.14 17.52
N LEU A 292 -10.81 2.63 17.51
CA LEU A 292 -10.55 1.20 17.71
C LEU A 292 -10.98 0.75 19.11
N ALA A 293 -10.65 1.54 20.14
CA ALA A 293 -11.15 1.32 21.49
C ALA A 293 -12.70 1.35 21.53
N TRP A 294 -13.32 2.32 20.87
CA TRP A 294 -14.77 2.41 20.76
C TRP A 294 -15.37 1.17 20.08
N ARG A 295 -14.79 0.63 19.01
CA ARG A 295 -15.31 -0.57 18.34
C ARG A 295 -15.36 -1.77 19.28
N VAL A 296 -14.26 -2.01 19.97
CA VAL A 296 -14.11 -3.11 20.93
C VAL A 296 -15.07 -2.95 22.10
N MET A 297 -15.18 -1.73 22.65
CA MET A 297 -16.13 -1.42 23.74
C MET A 297 -17.61 -1.61 23.35
N ASN A 298 -17.94 -1.58 22.05
CA ASN A 298 -19.28 -1.78 21.54
C ASN A 298 -19.51 -3.21 21.01
N GLY A 299 -18.60 -4.15 21.31
CA GLY A 299 -18.72 -5.55 20.92
C GLY A 299 -18.65 -5.79 19.41
N LEU A 300 -18.14 -4.82 18.64
CA LEU A 300 -18.02 -4.93 17.19
C LEU A 300 -16.81 -5.79 16.78
N HIS A 301 -15.85 -5.92 17.69
CA HIS A 301 -14.66 -6.77 17.63
C HIS A 301 -14.31 -7.18 19.06
N ASN A 302 -13.75 -8.38 19.24
CA ASN A 302 -13.17 -8.79 20.52
C ASN A 302 -11.79 -8.18 20.72
N GLU A 303 -10.96 -8.21 19.68
CA GLU A 303 -9.59 -7.72 19.75
C GLU A 303 -9.22 -6.96 18.48
N MET A 304 -8.51 -5.85 18.66
CA MET A 304 -7.95 -5.06 17.57
C MET A 304 -6.52 -4.68 17.89
N THR A 305 -5.61 -4.99 16.98
CA THR A 305 -4.22 -4.52 17.00
C THR A 305 -4.01 -3.59 15.82
N ILE A 306 -3.33 -2.47 16.01
CA ILE A 306 -2.83 -1.65 14.90
C ILE A 306 -1.33 -1.42 15.05
N SER A 307 -0.60 -1.65 13.95
CA SER A 307 0.85 -1.49 13.88
C SER A 307 1.23 -0.52 12.76
N PHE A 308 2.32 0.22 12.97
CA PHE A 308 2.83 1.22 12.05
C PHE A 308 4.29 0.92 11.70
N ILE A 309 4.59 0.67 10.42
CA ILE A 309 5.98 0.51 9.95
C ILE A 309 6.66 1.88 9.81
N ALA A 310 7.99 1.90 9.97
CA ALA A 310 8.82 3.07 9.74
C ALA A 310 8.60 3.69 8.33
N ASN A 311 8.48 5.02 8.29
CA ASN A 311 8.26 5.78 7.06
C ASN A 311 9.31 5.46 5.98
N GLY A 312 8.85 5.33 4.72
CA GLY A 312 9.70 4.97 3.58
C GLY A 312 10.10 3.49 3.53
N HIS A 313 9.66 2.68 4.50
CA HIS A 313 9.70 1.21 4.46
C HIS A 313 8.29 0.58 4.39
N THR A 314 7.27 1.42 4.34
CA THR A 314 5.83 1.11 4.28
C THR A 314 5.36 0.71 2.88
N LYS A 315 6.06 -0.18 2.17
CA LYS A 315 5.52 -0.75 0.92
C LYS A 315 4.66 -1.97 1.27
N PHE A 316 3.34 -1.83 1.20
CA PHE A 316 2.39 -2.91 1.55
C PHE A 316 1.24 -3.01 0.53
N SER A 317 0.32 -3.96 0.74
CA SER A 317 -0.61 -4.41 -0.31
C SER A 317 -1.49 -3.34 -0.98
N PRO A 318 -1.97 -2.27 -0.30
CA PRO A 318 -2.69 -1.17 -0.93
C PRO A 318 -1.87 -0.48 -2.02
N ASP A 319 -0.56 -0.29 -1.85
CA ASP A 319 0.32 0.33 -2.87
C ASP A 319 0.33 -0.47 -4.17
N SER A 320 0.50 -1.79 -4.04
CA SER A 320 0.45 -2.71 -5.17
C SER A 320 -0.89 -2.62 -5.88
N ALA A 321 -1.97 -2.60 -5.09
CA ALA A 321 -3.31 -2.45 -5.61
C ALA A 321 -3.47 -1.10 -6.35
N PHE A 322 -3.04 0.02 -5.76
CA PHE A 322 -3.10 1.34 -6.39
C PHE A 322 -2.26 1.39 -7.68
N GLY A 323 -1.10 0.72 -7.70
CA GLY A 323 -0.27 0.57 -8.89
C GLY A 323 -1.02 -0.09 -10.05
N LEU A 324 -1.66 -1.24 -9.79
CA LEU A 324 -2.49 -1.96 -10.78
C LEU A 324 -3.64 -1.09 -11.30
N TYR A 325 -4.34 -0.40 -10.41
CA TYR A 325 -5.39 0.54 -10.79
C TYR A 325 -4.84 1.68 -11.67
N LYS A 326 -3.75 2.34 -11.25
CA LYS A 326 -3.13 3.44 -11.99
C LYS A 326 -2.64 3.01 -13.37
N LEU A 327 -2.17 1.78 -13.53
CA LEU A 327 -1.82 1.23 -14.86
C LEU A 327 -3.03 1.18 -15.79
N CYS A 328 -4.19 0.75 -15.28
CA CYS A 328 -5.44 0.75 -16.05
C CYS A 328 -5.90 2.19 -16.35
N TYR A 329 -6.00 3.03 -15.33
CA TYR A 329 -6.40 4.44 -15.45
C TYR A 329 -5.55 5.21 -16.47
N ARG A 330 -4.21 5.07 -16.43
CA ARG A 330 -3.27 5.80 -17.32
C ARG A 330 -3.36 5.36 -18.79
N LYS A 331 -3.91 4.19 -19.08
CA LYS A 331 -4.10 3.69 -20.45
C LYS A 331 -5.46 4.07 -21.03
N ASN A 332 -6.39 4.52 -20.19
CA ASN A 332 -7.78 4.76 -20.58
C ASN A 332 -8.12 6.25 -20.61
N LYS A 333 -9.14 6.57 -21.40
CA LYS A 333 -9.76 7.89 -21.45
C LYS A 333 -10.82 7.94 -20.36
N VAL A 334 -10.64 8.80 -19.36
CA VAL A 334 -11.56 8.93 -18.22
C VAL A 334 -12.24 10.30 -18.31
N ASP A 335 -13.54 10.37 -18.51
CA ASP A 335 -14.28 11.65 -18.62
C ASP A 335 -15.05 12.01 -17.36
N SER A 336 -15.36 11.02 -16.52
CA SER A 336 -16.08 11.17 -15.25
C SER A 336 -15.66 10.09 -14.25
N LEU A 337 -16.24 10.14 -13.06
CA LEU A 337 -16.01 9.10 -12.05
C LEU A 337 -16.47 7.70 -12.52
N TYR A 338 -17.50 7.61 -13.37
CA TYR A 338 -17.95 6.32 -13.92
C TYR A 338 -16.82 5.58 -14.63
N GLU A 339 -16.08 6.26 -15.50
CA GLU A 339 -14.95 5.64 -16.20
C GLU A 339 -13.78 5.36 -15.25
N ALA A 340 -13.61 6.15 -14.18
CA ALA A 340 -12.60 5.89 -13.16
C ALA A 340 -12.91 4.61 -12.36
N ILE A 341 -14.20 4.36 -12.06
CA ILE A 341 -14.70 3.15 -11.41
C ILE A 341 -14.62 1.94 -12.34
N ASP A 342 -14.96 2.11 -13.61
CA ASP A 342 -14.81 1.06 -14.63
C ASP A 342 -13.34 0.62 -14.77
N CYS A 343 -12.38 1.56 -14.74
CA CYS A 343 -10.95 1.23 -14.67
C CYS A 343 -10.58 0.42 -13.43
N CYS A 344 -11.26 0.66 -12.29
CA CYS A 344 -11.07 -0.12 -11.07
C CYS A 344 -11.47 -1.58 -11.26
N GLN A 345 -12.67 -1.80 -11.78
CA GLN A 345 -13.20 -3.15 -12.02
C GLN A 345 -12.36 -3.92 -13.05
N LYS A 346 -11.84 -3.23 -14.07
CA LYS A 346 -10.98 -3.81 -15.12
C LYS A 346 -9.51 -3.95 -14.72
N ALA A 347 -9.08 -3.42 -13.57
CA ALA A 347 -7.67 -3.47 -13.17
C ALA A 347 -7.16 -4.90 -12.93
N THR A 348 -8.05 -5.85 -12.62
CA THR A 348 -7.69 -7.27 -12.42
C THR A 348 -8.72 -8.20 -13.02
N ASN A 349 -8.26 -9.23 -13.74
CA ASN A 349 -9.13 -10.25 -14.34
C ASN A 349 -9.92 -11.08 -13.31
N GLN A 350 -9.53 -11.05 -12.03
CA GLN A 350 -10.14 -11.86 -10.95
C GLN A 350 -10.96 -11.02 -9.94
N SER A 351 -11.29 -9.75 -10.24
CA SER A 351 -12.05 -8.88 -9.31
C SER A 351 -11.43 -8.78 -7.90
N LYS A 352 -10.10 -8.88 -7.79
CA LYS A 352 -9.40 -8.69 -6.50
C LYS A 352 -9.45 -7.23 -6.06
N ILE A 353 -9.61 -6.33 -7.01
CA ILE A 353 -9.76 -4.90 -6.80
C ILE A 353 -11.23 -4.55 -7.07
N ILE A 354 -11.94 -4.09 -6.03
CA ILE A 354 -13.35 -3.73 -6.15
C ILE A 354 -13.61 -2.28 -5.73
N PRO A 355 -14.41 -1.51 -6.47
CA PRO A 355 -14.88 -0.21 -6.02
C PRO A 355 -16.02 -0.36 -5.00
N HIS A 356 -16.02 0.47 -3.96
CA HIS A 356 -17.23 0.78 -3.22
C HIS A 356 -17.93 1.93 -3.95
N ILE A 357 -19.05 1.64 -4.58
CA ILE A 357 -19.82 2.54 -5.42
C ILE A 357 -20.88 3.20 -4.53
N TYR A 358 -20.86 4.53 -4.51
CA TYR A 358 -21.79 5.36 -3.76
C TYR A 358 -21.84 6.78 -4.34
N GLY A 359 -22.82 7.57 -3.91
CA GLY A 359 -22.90 9.00 -4.22
C GLY A 359 -23.91 9.34 -5.31
N LYS A 360 -24.54 10.51 -5.15
CA LYS A 360 -25.65 10.96 -6.02
C LYS A 360 -25.23 11.11 -7.48
N HIS A 361 -23.96 11.47 -7.72
CA HIS A 361 -23.39 11.62 -9.05
C HIS A 361 -23.29 10.29 -9.82
N LEU A 362 -23.39 9.15 -9.11
CA LEU A 362 -23.50 7.80 -9.69
C LEU A 362 -24.94 7.28 -9.79
N GLY A 363 -25.94 8.12 -9.47
CA GLY A 363 -27.35 7.72 -9.42
C GLY A 363 -27.73 6.90 -8.18
N ASP A 364 -26.87 6.90 -7.15
CA ASP A 364 -27.14 6.25 -5.88
C ASP A 364 -27.79 7.26 -4.91
N GLU A 365 -29.08 7.07 -4.61
CA GLU A 365 -29.83 7.94 -3.71
C GLU A 365 -29.51 7.68 -2.24
N GLU A 366 -28.97 6.51 -1.91
CA GLU A 366 -28.58 6.17 -0.55
C GLU A 366 -27.18 6.71 -0.21
N LEU A 367 -27.05 7.37 0.94
CA LEU A 367 -25.74 7.71 1.50
C LEU A 367 -25.09 6.43 2.04
N ARG A 368 -24.32 5.75 1.19
CA ARG A 368 -23.62 4.52 1.58
C ARG A 368 -22.32 4.76 2.35
N ILE A 369 -21.84 6.00 2.39
CA ILE A 369 -20.77 6.45 3.29
C ILE A 369 -21.30 7.57 4.18
N ASP A 370 -21.39 7.29 5.47
CA ASP A 370 -21.66 8.31 6.49
C ASP A 370 -20.35 8.92 6.96
N LEU A 371 -19.94 10.05 6.38
CA LEU A 371 -18.85 10.86 6.93
C LEU A 371 -19.31 11.41 8.28
N ARG A 372 -18.67 11.07 9.39
CA ARG A 372 -19.11 11.49 10.73
C ARG A 372 -18.04 12.24 11.51
N ASN A 373 -18.47 13.09 12.44
CA ASN A 373 -17.57 13.85 13.31
C ASN A 373 -17.11 13.05 14.53
N TRP A 374 -16.30 12.03 14.27
CA TRP A 374 -15.67 11.16 15.28
C TRP A 374 -14.82 11.95 16.26
N ASN A 375 -14.06 12.94 15.80
CA ASN A 375 -13.15 13.73 16.62
C ASN A 375 -13.86 14.40 17.80
N THR A 376 -14.92 15.18 17.54
CA THR A 376 -15.67 15.88 18.59
C THR A 376 -16.42 14.91 19.50
N PHE A 377 -16.90 13.79 18.94
CA PHE A 377 -17.61 12.77 19.71
C PHE A 377 -16.69 12.03 20.68
N LEU A 378 -15.63 11.40 20.18
CA LEU A 378 -14.72 10.56 20.96
C LEU A 378 -13.89 11.37 21.97
N ARG A 379 -13.52 12.61 21.64
CA ARG A 379 -12.78 13.52 22.55
C ARG A 379 -13.48 13.74 23.89
N LYS A 380 -14.80 13.59 23.96
CA LYS A 380 -15.56 13.72 25.22
C LYS A 380 -15.28 12.58 26.20
N HIS A 381 -14.88 11.41 25.68
CA HIS A 381 -14.82 10.16 26.45
C HIS A 381 -13.39 9.68 26.72
N PHE A 382 -12.43 10.03 25.86
CA PHE A 382 -11.07 9.51 25.92
C PHE A 382 -10.00 10.57 26.19
N LYS A 383 -8.92 10.14 26.86
CA LYS A 383 -7.68 10.87 27.10
C LYS A 383 -6.71 10.61 25.96
N GLU A 384 -5.86 11.60 25.68
CA GLU A 384 -4.82 11.46 24.67
C GLU A 384 -3.71 10.53 25.16
N ILE A 385 -3.21 9.71 24.25
CA ILE A 385 -2.02 8.88 24.41
C ILE A 385 -0.81 9.81 24.21
N PRO A 386 0.06 9.95 25.22
CA PRO A 386 1.28 10.74 25.10
C PRO A 386 2.26 10.08 24.13
N ASN A 387 3.10 10.89 23.47
CA ASN A 387 4.18 10.44 22.59
C ASN A 387 3.73 9.40 21.54
N ILE A 388 2.51 9.55 21.02
CA ILE A 388 1.91 8.55 20.11
C ILE A 388 2.79 8.25 18.90
N THR A 389 3.58 9.22 18.43
CA THR A 389 4.50 9.08 17.29
C THR A 389 5.62 8.08 17.54
N GLU A 390 6.01 7.85 18.80
CA GLU A 390 7.08 6.92 19.20
C GLU A 390 6.59 5.47 19.36
N ILE A 391 5.27 5.26 19.38
CA ILE A 391 4.66 3.94 19.62
C ILE A 391 4.50 3.16 18.32
N SER A 392 5.06 1.96 18.20
CA SER A 392 4.90 1.11 16.99
C SER A 392 3.54 0.42 16.93
N THR A 393 3.09 -0.18 18.04
CA THR A 393 1.91 -1.05 18.07
C THR A 393 0.97 -0.72 19.22
N PHE A 394 -0.33 -0.81 18.95
CA PHE A 394 -1.43 -0.58 19.89
C PHE A 394 -2.37 -1.77 19.89
N TYR A 395 -2.78 -2.23 21.05
CA TYR A 395 -3.67 -3.36 21.23
C TYR A 395 -4.86 -2.99 22.13
N PHE A 396 -6.05 -3.40 21.69
CA PHE A 396 -7.34 -3.15 22.32
C PHE A 396 -8.09 -4.47 22.44
N THR A 397 -8.69 -4.74 23.61
CA THR A 397 -9.44 -5.97 23.88
C THR A 397 -10.73 -5.70 24.65
N ALA A 398 -11.77 -6.48 24.35
CA ALA A 398 -13.08 -6.40 25.00
C ALA A 398 -13.02 -6.83 26.46
N GLU A 399 -12.00 -7.61 26.85
CA GLU A 399 -11.75 -8.01 28.23
C GLU A 399 -11.31 -6.84 29.11
N ASN A 400 -10.62 -5.86 28.53
CA ASN A 400 -10.08 -4.69 29.22
C ASN A 400 -10.56 -3.38 28.57
N PRO A 401 -11.89 -3.11 28.58
CA PRO A 401 -12.47 -2.00 27.85
C PRO A 401 -11.94 -0.65 28.36
N GLY A 402 -11.58 0.22 27.42
CA GLY A 402 -11.09 1.57 27.74
C GLY A 402 -9.63 1.65 28.18
N LEU A 403 -8.89 0.54 28.12
CA LEU A 403 -7.44 0.48 28.20
C LEU A 403 -6.86 0.26 26.80
N VAL A 404 -5.61 0.70 26.61
CA VAL A 404 -4.80 0.33 25.45
C VAL A 404 -3.48 -0.24 25.96
N GLN A 405 -3.07 -1.36 25.39
CA GLN A 405 -1.71 -1.86 25.57
C GLN A 405 -0.86 -1.38 24.41
N ILE A 406 0.32 -0.83 24.70
CA ILE A 406 1.20 -0.23 23.70
C ILE A 406 2.57 -0.88 23.72
N LYS A 407 3.23 -0.84 22.56
CA LYS A 407 4.62 -1.23 22.37
C LYS A 407 5.35 -0.15 21.57
N PRO A 408 6.33 0.55 22.16
CA PRO A 408 7.24 1.43 21.41
C PRO A 408 7.92 0.72 20.25
N GLU A 409 8.38 -0.51 20.47
CA GLU A 409 9.07 -1.36 19.50
C GLU A 409 8.52 -2.80 19.56
N PRO A 410 8.58 -3.59 18.47
CA PRO A 410 7.99 -4.94 18.48
C PRO A 410 8.48 -5.84 19.62
N GLU A 411 9.76 -5.73 19.96
CA GLU A 411 10.45 -6.52 20.99
C GLU A 411 10.31 -5.93 22.41
N SER A 412 9.81 -4.70 22.53
CA SER A 412 9.59 -4.07 23.84
C SER A 412 8.47 -4.75 24.64
N SER A 413 8.50 -4.57 25.96
CA SER A 413 7.42 -5.01 26.85
C SER A 413 6.14 -4.21 26.62
N TRP A 414 4.99 -4.84 26.81
CA TRP A 414 3.70 -4.14 26.77
C TRP A 414 3.55 -3.17 27.94
N GLU A 415 3.18 -1.93 27.65
CA GLU A 415 2.76 -0.94 28.65
C GLU A 415 1.26 -0.69 28.54
N THR A 416 0.58 -0.43 29.65
CA THR A 416 -0.87 -0.24 29.66
C THR A 416 -1.23 1.20 29.99
N ILE A 417 -2.03 1.83 29.13
CA ILE A 417 -2.53 3.19 29.30
C ILE A 417 -4.04 3.19 29.44
N ARG A 418 -4.57 3.93 30.42
CA ARG A 418 -6.00 4.15 30.57
C ARG A 418 -6.47 5.28 29.65
N LEU A 419 -7.32 4.94 28.68
CA LEU A 419 -7.90 5.90 27.75
C LEU A 419 -9.15 6.57 28.30
N LEU A 420 -10.04 5.86 28.99
CA LEU A 420 -11.30 6.46 29.43
C LEU A 420 -11.09 7.59 30.45
N LYS A 421 -11.74 8.73 30.22
CA LYS A 421 -11.83 9.82 31.21
C LYS A 421 -12.61 9.41 32.44
N LYS A 422 -13.68 8.61 32.24
CA LYS A 422 -14.52 8.04 33.30
C LYS A 422 -14.34 6.51 33.29
N PRO A 423 -13.72 5.89 34.32
CA PRO A 423 -13.33 4.48 34.30
C PRO A 423 -14.44 3.45 34.02
N ARG A 424 -15.69 3.76 34.35
CA ARG A 424 -16.85 2.86 34.17
C ARG A 424 -17.79 3.32 33.05
N PHE A 425 -17.31 4.14 32.12
CA PHE A 425 -18.14 4.63 31.03
C PHE A 425 -18.39 3.54 29.99
N VAL A 426 -19.64 3.45 29.53
CA VAL A 426 -20.10 2.57 28.46
C VAL A 426 -20.85 3.42 27.44
N PHE A 427 -20.68 3.13 26.15
CA PHE A 427 -21.39 3.82 25.09
C PHE A 427 -22.84 3.31 25.03
N PRO A 428 -23.86 4.16 25.19
CA PRO A 428 -25.26 3.73 25.09
C PRO A 428 -25.59 3.32 23.65
N ASN A 429 -26.15 2.12 23.46
CA ASN A 429 -26.67 1.60 22.18
C ASN A 429 -25.72 1.79 20.98
N SER A 430 -24.41 1.69 21.18
CA SER A 430 -23.42 1.93 20.11
C SER A 430 -23.60 3.27 19.40
N SER A 431 -23.92 4.31 20.18
CA SER A 431 -24.18 5.67 19.69
C SER A 431 -23.09 6.12 18.72
N LYS A 432 -23.51 6.59 17.54
CA LYS A 432 -22.62 7.13 16.50
C LYS A 432 -22.66 8.67 16.46
N PRO A 433 -21.57 9.34 16.05
CA PRO A 433 -21.52 10.78 15.86
C PRO A 433 -22.47 11.26 14.76
N SER A 434 -22.78 12.56 14.76
CA SER A 434 -23.53 13.22 13.69
C SER A 434 -22.79 13.14 12.35
N VAL A 435 -23.56 13.04 11.27
CA VAL A 435 -23.06 13.06 9.89
C VAL A 435 -22.57 14.47 9.55
N ILE A 436 -21.42 14.54 8.88
CA ILE A 436 -20.84 15.73 8.27
C ILE A 436 -21.35 15.78 6.84
N VAL A 437 -22.06 16.85 6.51
CA VAL A 437 -22.50 17.11 5.13
C VAL A 437 -21.36 17.82 4.40
N PRO A 438 -20.86 17.28 3.27
CA PRO A 438 -19.88 17.98 2.45
C PRO A 438 -20.42 19.34 2.00
N SER A 439 -19.56 20.37 1.96
CA SER A 439 -19.94 21.70 1.49
C SER A 439 -20.22 21.76 -0.01
N GLY A 440 -19.87 20.70 -0.74
CA GLY A 440 -19.87 20.69 -2.20
C GLY A 440 -18.71 21.51 -2.76
N LEU A 441 -18.73 21.69 -4.08
CA LEU A 441 -17.82 22.59 -4.78
C LEU A 441 -18.24 24.05 -4.56
N ASP A 442 -17.30 24.94 -4.26
CA ASP A 442 -17.59 26.37 -4.22
C ASP A 442 -17.88 26.92 -5.64
N LEU A 443 -18.54 28.08 -5.70
CA LEU A 443 -18.98 28.69 -6.96
C LEU A 443 -17.79 29.01 -7.90
N GLU A 444 -16.65 29.39 -7.33
CA GLU A 444 -15.43 29.67 -8.08
C GLU A 444 -14.93 28.41 -8.79
N ARG A 445 -14.84 27.30 -8.07
CA ARG A 445 -14.41 26.00 -8.57
C ARG A 445 -15.40 25.43 -9.57
N GLN A 446 -16.71 25.53 -9.32
CA GLN A 446 -17.74 25.15 -10.29
C GLN A 446 -17.60 25.95 -11.59
N THR A 447 -17.43 27.27 -11.49
CA THR A 447 -17.22 28.17 -12.63
C THR A 447 -15.96 27.82 -13.40
N TYR A 448 -14.87 27.55 -12.70
CA TYR A 448 -13.61 27.10 -13.29
C TYR A 448 -13.78 25.79 -14.05
N LEU A 449 -14.39 24.77 -13.44
CA LEU A 449 -14.61 23.47 -14.09
C LEU A 449 -15.49 23.64 -15.34
N PHE A 450 -16.54 24.45 -15.25
CA PHE A 450 -17.44 24.70 -16.38
C PHE A 450 -16.76 25.44 -17.54
N LYS A 451 -16.00 26.49 -17.27
CA LYS A 451 -15.36 27.32 -18.31
C LYS A 451 -14.08 26.69 -18.86
N GLU A 452 -13.22 26.21 -17.96
CA GLU A 452 -11.85 25.84 -18.31
C GLU A 452 -11.68 24.36 -18.64
N ILE A 453 -12.48 23.48 -18.02
CA ILE A 453 -12.27 22.02 -18.09
C ILE A 453 -13.32 21.32 -18.98
N ARG A 454 -14.57 21.77 -18.96
CA ARG A 454 -15.70 21.13 -19.66
C ARG A 454 -15.46 20.85 -21.14
N GLY A 455 -14.67 21.69 -21.82
CA GLY A 455 -14.31 21.51 -23.23
C GLY A 455 -13.46 20.27 -23.52
N PHE A 456 -12.76 19.72 -22.51
CA PHE A 456 -11.92 18.53 -22.64
C PHE A 456 -12.68 17.22 -22.42
N ILE A 457 -13.92 17.28 -21.94
CA ILE A 457 -14.78 16.11 -21.76
C ILE A 457 -15.22 15.62 -23.15
N ARG A 458 -14.80 14.41 -23.51
CA ARG A 458 -15.00 13.86 -24.85
C ARG A 458 -16.42 13.30 -25.02
N ASN A 459 -16.93 12.59 -24.02
CA ASN A 459 -18.29 12.08 -23.99
C ASN A 459 -19.29 13.20 -23.61
N PRO A 460 -20.19 13.64 -24.51
CA PRO A 460 -21.15 14.70 -24.21
C PRO A 460 -22.04 14.41 -23.01
N LYS A 461 -22.39 13.14 -22.77
CA LYS A 461 -23.24 12.70 -21.65
C LYS A 461 -22.57 12.88 -20.28
N ARG A 462 -21.25 13.06 -20.24
CA ARG A 462 -20.48 13.26 -19.00
C ARG A 462 -20.27 14.72 -18.64
N LYS A 463 -20.60 15.66 -19.54
CA LYS A 463 -20.30 17.08 -19.33
C LYS A 463 -20.99 17.65 -18.11
N ASP A 464 -22.30 17.42 -17.97
CA ASP A 464 -23.09 17.95 -16.86
C ASP A 464 -22.87 17.19 -15.55
N ILE A 465 -22.35 15.96 -15.62
CA ILE A 465 -21.99 15.16 -14.44
C ILE A 465 -20.65 15.65 -13.87
N THR A 466 -19.63 15.78 -14.73
CA THR A 466 -18.27 16.12 -14.30
C THR A 466 -18.09 17.62 -14.06
N CYS A 467 -18.65 18.47 -14.92
CA CYS A 467 -18.52 19.92 -14.89
C CYS A 467 -19.90 20.57 -15.08
N PRO A 468 -20.80 20.49 -14.07
CA PRO A 468 -22.13 21.09 -14.13
C PRO A 468 -22.06 22.60 -14.34
N LYS A 469 -23.19 23.20 -14.76
CA LYS A 469 -23.33 24.65 -14.77
C LYS A 469 -23.31 25.17 -13.32
N PRO A 470 -22.57 26.25 -13.03
CA PRO A 470 -22.52 26.86 -11.69
C PRO A 470 -23.86 27.42 -11.23
#